data_AF-A0A935SYT3-F1
#
_entry.id   AF-A0A935SYT3-F1
#
_cell.length_a   1.000
_cell.length_b   1.000
_cell.length_c   1.000
_cell.angle_alpha   90.00
_cell.angle_beta   90.00
_cell.angle_gamma   90.00
#
_symmetry.space_group_name_H-M   'P 1'
#
loop_
_entity.id
_entity.type
_entity.pdbx_description
1 polymer ?
#
loop_
_entity_poly.entity_id
_entity_poly.type
_entity_poly.pdbx_seq_one_letter_code
_entity_poly.pdbx_strand_id
1 'polypeptide(L)'
;MTKCQNCGNQNYPEANFCRFCGTKFNVMRPQTQVQDNPYDYSAPRPYSWKTDEFTTNTEARKTMSSAGTAPIDHRLGSGQTQNVNQPLTPYQPVNLSQPYRCPHCMSQFLPRVEKRISTTGWVTFAVLLVFFFPLFWIGFLIKEETRICPSCNTTVA
;
A
#
# COMPACT_ATOMS: atom_id res chain seq x y z
N MET A 1 -30.40 -7.35 -24.95
CA MET A 1 -30.19 -8.04 -23.65
C MET A 1 -29.35 -9.28 -23.90
N THR A 2 -28.33 -9.54 -23.09
CA THR A 2 -27.42 -10.69 -23.25
C THR A 2 -27.65 -11.69 -22.11
N LYS A 3 -27.76 -12.98 -22.43
CA LYS A 3 -27.90 -14.06 -21.44
C LYS A 3 -26.52 -14.49 -20.95
N CYS A 4 -26.37 -14.69 -19.65
CA CYS A 4 -25.14 -15.23 -19.07
C CYS A 4 -25.00 -16.73 -19.40
N GLN A 5 -23.84 -17.14 -19.92
CA GLN A 5 -23.55 -18.55 -20.21
C GLN A 5 -23.34 -19.39 -18.93
N ASN A 6 -23.03 -18.76 -17.79
CA ASN A 6 -22.84 -19.47 -16.52
C ASN A 6 -24.16 -19.64 -15.76
N CYS A 7 -24.93 -18.56 -15.55
CA CYS A 7 -26.14 -18.60 -14.72
C CYS A 7 -27.47 -18.41 -15.46
N GLY A 8 -27.47 -18.19 -16.77
CA GLY A 8 -28.69 -18.01 -17.58
C GLY A 8 -29.42 -16.68 -17.40
N ASN A 9 -29.09 -15.87 -16.39
CA ASN A 9 -29.75 -14.59 -16.13
C ASN A 9 -29.49 -13.54 -17.22
N GLN A 10 -30.48 -12.68 -17.45
CA GLN A 10 -30.40 -11.60 -18.44
C GLN A 10 -29.65 -10.39 -17.87
N ASN A 11 -28.78 -9.80 -18.69
CA ASN A 11 -28.01 -8.61 -18.35
C ASN A 11 -28.14 -7.54 -19.44
N TYR A 12 -27.77 -6.32 -19.07
CA TYR A 12 -27.63 -5.21 -20.02
C TYR A 12 -26.58 -5.56 -21.09
N PRO A 13 -26.81 -5.19 -22.37
CA PRO A 13 -25.92 -5.58 -23.47
C PRO A 13 -24.52 -4.98 -23.37
N GLU A 14 -24.35 -3.88 -22.62
CA GLU A 14 -23.09 -3.20 -22.36
C GLU A 14 -22.36 -3.67 -21.08
N ALA A 15 -22.95 -4.62 -20.34
CA ALA A 15 -22.34 -5.14 -19.12
C ALA A 15 -21.11 -6.00 -19.45
N ASN A 16 -19.96 -5.67 -18.86
CA ASN A 16 -18.73 -6.47 -19.00
C ASN A 16 -18.76 -7.76 -18.14
N PHE A 17 -19.59 -7.78 -17.09
CA PHE A 17 -19.73 -8.88 -16.14
C PHE A 17 -21.20 -9.15 -15.83
N CYS A 18 -21.54 -10.40 -15.53
CA CYS A 18 -22.89 -10.76 -15.09
C CYS A 18 -23.14 -10.21 -13.67
N ARG A 19 -24.26 -9.50 -13.48
CA ARG A 19 -24.64 -8.92 -12.18
C ARG A 19 -24.95 -9.98 -11.10
N PHE A 20 -25.31 -11.20 -11.52
CA PHE A 20 -25.75 -12.25 -10.61
C PHE A 20 -24.64 -13.22 -10.21
N CYS A 21 -23.77 -13.61 -11.14
CA CYS A 21 -22.71 -14.60 -10.89
C CYS A 21 -21.28 -14.05 -11.05
N GLY A 22 -21.11 -12.78 -11.43
CA GLY A 22 -19.81 -12.12 -11.58
C GLY A 22 -18.97 -12.61 -12.77
N THR A 23 -19.46 -13.57 -13.56
CA THR A 23 -18.71 -14.11 -14.70
C THR A 23 -18.56 -13.05 -15.79
N LYS A 24 -17.33 -12.87 -16.29
CA LYS A 24 -17.01 -11.95 -17.38
C LYS A 24 -17.66 -12.42 -18.67
N PHE A 25 -18.31 -11.51 -19.39
CA PHE A 25 -18.76 -11.82 -20.75
C PHE A 25 -17.55 -11.80 -21.68
N ASN A 26 -17.37 -12.86 -22.46
CA ASN A 26 -16.33 -12.95 -23.47
C ASN A 26 -16.76 -12.15 -24.72
N VAL A 27 -17.03 -10.86 -24.54
CA VAL A 27 -17.36 -9.96 -25.65
C VAL A 27 -16.04 -9.60 -26.31
N MET A 28 -15.74 -10.32 -27.39
CA MET A 28 -14.74 -9.89 -28.36
C MET A 28 -15.27 -8.57 -28.93
N ARG A 29 -14.84 -7.44 -28.38
CA ARG A 29 -15.17 -6.14 -28.97
C ARG A 29 -14.59 -6.15 -30.38
N PRO A 30 -15.35 -5.84 -31.43
CA PRO A 30 -14.74 -5.51 -32.71
C PRO A 30 -13.81 -4.33 -32.43
N GLN A 31 -12.51 -4.56 -32.51
CA GLN A 31 -11.53 -3.49 -32.50
C GLN A 31 -11.82 -2.64 -33.72
N THR A 32 -12.42 -1.47 -33.51
CA THR A 32 -12.41 -0.41 -34.50
C THR A 32 -10.95 -0.16 -34.84
N GLN A 33 -10.54 -0.55 -36.04
CA GLN A 33 -9.20 -0.30 -36.58
C GLN A 33 -9.02 1.22 -36.65
N VAL A 34 -8.27 1.79 -35.72
CA VAL A 34 -7.83 3.17 -35.82
C VAL A 34 -6.57 3.19 -36.69
N GLN A 35 -6.86 3.47 -37.95
CA GLN A 35 -6.05 4.03 -39.01
C GLN A 35 -5.02 5.07 -38.51
N ASP A 36 -3.82 5.02 -39.10
CA ASP A 36 -2.66 5.92 -38.90
C ASP A 36 -3.05 7.35 -38.49
N ASN A 37 -2.76 7.71 -37.24
CA ASN A 37 -3.01 9.04 -36.71
C ASN A 37 -1.71 9.61 -36.10
N PRO A 38 -1.28 10.84 -36.48
CA PRO A 38 -0.04 11.49 -36.03
C PRO A 38 -0.06 11.97 -34.57
N TYR A 39 -0.88 11.33 -33.72
CA TYR A 39 -1.00 11.54 -32.29
C TYR A 39 -0.47 10.34 -31.52
N ASP A 40 0.68 9.82 -31.93
CA ASP A 40 1.51 8.95 -31.11
C ASP A 40 2.13 9.77 -29.95
N TYR A 41 1.25 10.29 -29.08
CA TYR A 41 1.65 10.90 -27.83
C TYR A 41 1.42 9.89 -26.71
N SER A 42 2.49 9.17 -26.39
CA SER A 42 2.58 8.38 -25.17
C SER A 42 2.86 9.32 -24.00
N ALA A 43 1.87 9.52 -23.12
CA ALA A 43 2.07 10.30 -21.91
C ALA A 43 3.17 9.65 -21.02
N PRO A 44 4.07 10.44 -20.42
CA PRO A 44 5.11 9.92 -19.54
C PRO A 44 4.48 9.12 -18.41
N ARG A 45 5.05 7.95 -18.10
CA ARG A 45 4.60 7.15 -16.95
C ARG A 45 4.75 8.02 -15.69
N PRO A 46 3.70 8.16 -14.87
CA PRO A 46 3.79 8.95 -13.64
C PRO A 46 4.82 8.28 -12.73
N TYR A 47 5.99 8.90 -12.62
CA TYR A 47 7.09 8.60 -11.68
C TYR A 47 6.94 7.24 -10.99
N SER A 48 7.26 6.17 -11.74
CA SER A 48 7.70 4.94 -11.11
C SER A 48 9.00 5.29 -10.41
N TRP A 49 8.92 5.46 -9.10
CA TRP A 49 10.02 5.42 -8.15
C TRP A 49 11.22 4.66 -8.75
N LYS A 50 12.26 5.43 -9.01
CA LYS A 50 13.46 5.06 -9.73
C LYS A 50 14.15 3.90 -9.01
N THR A 51 14.15 2.69 -9.56
CA THR A 51 15.07 1.62 -9.14
C THR A 51 15.86 0.96 -10.26
N ASP A 52 15.82 1.48 -11.48
CA ASP A 52 16.52 0.85 -12.61
C ASP A 52 17.84 1.56 -13.02
N GLU A 53 18.39 2.43 -12.18
CA GLU A 53 19.75 2.99 -12.39
C GLU A 53 20.85 2.26 -11.60
N PHE A 54 20.48 1.29 -10.76
CA PHE A 54 21.44 0.42 -10.05
C PHE A 54 21.25 -1.05 -10.43
N THR A 55 21.25 -1.35 -11.72
CA THR A 55 21.59 -2.70 -12.18
C THR A 55 23.09 -2.88 -11.98
N THR A 56 23.52 -3.24 -10.77
CA THR A 56 24.90 -3.67 -10.56
C THR A 56 25.12 -4.93 -11.37
N ASN A 57 26.09 -4.91 -12.29
CA ASN A 57 26.63 -6.11 -12.92
C ASN A 57 27.31 -6.96 -11.83
N THR A 58 26.53 -7.64 -11.01
CA THR A 58 27.02 -8.74 -10.20
C THR A 58 27.03 -9.95 -11.11
N GLU A 59 28.16 -10.14 -11.80
CA GLU A 59 28.52 -11.42 -12.39
C GLU A 59 28.22 -12.50 -11.34
N ALA A 60 27.28 -13.39 -11.67
CA ALA A 60 26.94 -14.52 -10.83
C ALA A 60 28.22 -15.33 -10.62
N ARG A 61 28.76 -15.29 -9.40
CA ARG A 61 29.87 -16.14 -8.98
C ARG A 61 29.44 -17.58 -9.25
N LYS A 62 30.02 -18.19 -10.29
CA LYS A 62 29.85 -19.60 -10.62
C LYS A 62 30.25 -20.43 -9.40
N THR A 63 29.26 -20.89 -8.63
CA THR A 63 29.47 -21.98 -7.68
C THR A 63 29.72 -23.23 -8.50
N MET A 64 30.94 -23.75 -8.43
CA MET A 64 31.28 -25.05 -8.98
C MET A 64 30.29 -26.08 -8.46
N SER A 65 29.67 -26.79 -9.39
CA SER A 65 28.81 -27.94 -9.19
C SER A 65 29.52 -28.98 -8.33
N SER A 66 29.08 -29.11 -7.07
CA SER A 66 29.33 -30.29 -6.24
C SER A 66 28.06 -31.12 -6.27
N ALA A 67 28.16 -32.25 -6.97
CA ALA A 67 27.16 -33.31 -6.98
C ALA A 67 26.99 -33.91 -5.57
N GLY A 68 25.78 -34.30 -5.21
CA GLY A 68 25.55 -35.13 -4.03
C GLY A 68 24.18 -34.96 -3.38
N THR A 69 23.17 -35.59 -3.97
CA THR A 69 21.82 -35.75 -3.41
C THR A 69 21.84 -36.70 -2.21
N ALA A 70 21.25 -36.31 -1.09
CA ALA A 70 20.61 -37.23 -0.14
C ALA A 70 19.56 -36.48 0.71
N PRO A 71 18.31 -36.97 0.84
CA PRO A 71 17.36 -36.46 1.81
C PRO A 71 17.55 -37.18 3.15
N ILE A 72 17.73 -36.43 4.23
CA ILE A 72 17.73 -36.97 5.60
C ILE A 72 16.38 -36.66 6.24
N ASP A 73 15.59 -37.72 6.35
CA ASP A 73 14.41 -37.90 7.20
C ASP A 73 14.86 -38.00 8.66
N HIS A 74 14.23 -37.27 9.60
CA HIS A 74 14.22 -37.66 11.02
C HIS A 74 13.07 -36.97 11.77
N ARG A 75 12.09 -37.80 12.16
CA ARG A 75 11.13 -37.58 13.24
C ARG A 75 11.80 -37.66 14.63
N LEU A 76 11.13 -36.98 15.58
CA LEU A 76 11.02 -37.21 17.03
C LEU A 76 12.20 -36.83 17.96
N GLY A 77 11.90 -35.97 18.93
CA GLY A 77 12.77 -35.67 20.07
C GLY A 77 12.17 -34.63 21.02
N SER A 78 11.41 -35.11 21.99
CA SER A 78 10.94 -34.38 23.18
C SER A 78 12.10 -33.84 24.00
N GLY A 79 12.13 -32.54 24.23
CA GLY A 79 13.06 -31.89 25.15
C GLY A 79 12.47 -30.58 25.64
N GLN A 80 11.80 -30.62 26.79
CA GLN A 80 11.40 -29.44 27.55
C GLN A 80 12.65 -28.65 27.96
N THR A 81 12.82 -27.46 27.42
CA THR A 81 13.53 -26.39 28.10
C THR A 81 12.64 -25.15 28.06
N GLN A 82 12.00 -24.88 29.21
CA GLN A 82 11.25 -23.66 29.46
C GLN A 82 12.24 -22.49 29.43
N ASN A 83 12.37 -21.88 28.26
CA ASN A 83 13.07 -20.62 28.10
C ASN A 83 12.04 -19.50 28.32
N VAL A 84 12.11 -18.84 29.47
CA VAL A 84 11.36 -17.62 29.76
C VAL A 84 12.00 -16.49 28.95
N ASN A 85 11.82 -16.55 27.64
CA ASN A 85 12.03 -15.43 26.74
C ASN A 85 10.65 -14.86 26.47
N GLN A 86 10.25 -13.86 27.26
CA GLN A 86 9.17 -12.98 26.83
C GLN A 86 9.60 -12.34 25.51
N PRO A 87 8.88 -12.59 24.40
CA PRO A 87 9.16 -11.85 23.19
C PRO A 87 8.78 -10.40 23.45
N LEU A 88 9.75 -9.50 23.29
CA LEU A 88 9.48 -8.08 23.04
C LEU A 88 8.46 -8.05 21.90
N THR A 89 7.21 -7.72 22.21
CA THR A 89 6.16 -7.58 21.21
C THR A 89 6.65 -6.56 20.20
N PRO A 90 6.95 -6.95 18.96
CA PRO A 90 7.19 -5.97 17.93
C PRO A 90 5.90 -5.19 17.80
N TYR A 91 5.99 -3.87 17.79
CA TYR A 91 4.92 -2.98 17.37
C TYR A 91 4.51 -3.41 15.95
N GLN A 92 3.58 -4.34 15.84
CA GLN A 92 3.00 -4.72 14.56
C GLN A 92 2.13 -3.54 14.15
N PRO A 93 2.37 -2.90 12.99
CA PRO A 93 1.37 -2.01 12.44
C PRO A 93 0.10 -2.85 12.28
N VAL A 94 -0.96 -2.42 12.98
CA VAL A 94 -2.27 -3.07 12.96
C VAL A 94 -2.59 -3.46 11.53
N ASN A 95 -2.69 -4.77 11.28
CA ASN A 95 -2.94 -5.35 9.97
C ASN A 95 -4.12 -4.60 9.31
N LEU A 96 -3.82 -3.74 8.33
CA LEU A 96 -4.78 -2.97 7.51
C LEU A 96 -5.53 -3.85 6.50
N SER A 97 -5.62 -5.17 6.74
CA SER A 97 -6.37 -6.08 5.88
C SER A 97 -7.89 -5.93 6.01
N GLN A 98 -8.36 -5.16 6.99
CA GLN A 98 -9.75 -4.76 7.09
C GLN A 98 -10.02 -3.55 6.18
N PRO A 99 -11.13 -3.53 5.43
CA PRO A 99 -11.52 -2.37 4.64
C PRO A 99 -11.72 -1.17 5.58
N TYR A 100 -10.75 -0.26 5.59
CA TYR A 100 -10.81 0.96 6.37
C TYR A 100 -12.09 1.74 6.04
N ARG A 101 -12.81 2.19 7.07
CA ARG A 101 -13.99 3.05 6.94
C ARG A 101 -13.86 4.21 7.89
N CYS A 102 -14.10 5.42 7.39
CA CYS A 102 -14.09 6.62 8.23
C CYS A 102 -15.23 6.54 9.26
N PRO A 103 -14.98 6.80 10.56
CA PRO A 103 -16.03 6.76 11.59
C PRO A 103 -17.08 7.88 11.44
N HIS A 104 -16.76 8.96 10.72
CA HIS A 104 -17.66 10.10 10.55
C HIS A 104 -18.58 9.97 9.32
N CYS A 105 -18.02 9.57 8.17
CA CYS A 105 -18.77 9.52 6.91
C CYS A 105 -18.87 8.13 6.28
N MET A 106 -18.29 7.10 6.91
CA MET A 106 -18.25 5.72 6.41
C MET A 106 -17.61 5.53 5.02
N SER A 107 -16.91 6.55 4.50
CA SER A 107 -16.18 6.44 3.25
C SER A 107 -15.06 5.41 3.37
N GLN A 108 -14.82 4.67 2.29
CA GLN A 108 -13.75 3.66 2.20
C GLN A 108 -12.41 4.25 1.76
N PHE A 109 -12.34 5.58 1.61
CA PHE A 109 -11.11 6.25 1.19
C PHE A 109 -10.10 6.27 2.34
N LEU A 110 -8.85 5.92 2.04
CA LEU A 110 -7.75 6.06 3.00
C LEU A 110 -7.60 7.53 3.41
N PRO A 111 -7.29 7.81 4.69
CA PRO A 111 -7.09 9.17 5.15
C PRO A 111 -5.82 9.76 4.53
N ARG A 112 -5.89 11.03 4.14
CA ARG A 112 -4.74 11.78 3.65
C ARG A 112 -3.93 12.26 4.84
N VAL A 113 -2.61 12.08 4.80
CA VAL A 113 -1.70 12.63 5.80
C VAL A 113 -1.39 14.07 5.42
N GLU A 114 -1.71 15.01 6.31
CA GLU A 114 -1.36 16.42 6.17
C GLU A 114 -0.40 16.82 7.30
N LYS A 115 0.65 17.57 6.95
CA LYS A 115 1.65 18.05 7.91
C LYS A 115 1.26 19.44 8.38
N ARG A 116 0.84 19.57 9.63
CA ARG A 116 0.47 20.85 10.27
C ARG A 116 1.52 21.21 11.32
N ILE A 117 1.64 22.52 11.59
CA ILE A 117 2.47 22.98 12.71
C ILE A 117 1.72 22.59 13.99
N SER A 118 2.38 21.84 14.87
CA SER A 118 1.76 21.39 16.11
C SER A 118 1.41 22.59 16.99
N THR A 119 0.29 22.52 17.70
CA THR A 119 -0.06 23.51 18.73
C THR A 119 1.01 23.55 19.83
N THR A 120 1.57 22.38 20.16
CA THR A 120 2.68 22.22 21.10
C THR A 120 3.94 22.96 20.66
N GLY A 121 4.24 23.01 19.35
CA GLY A 121 5.36 23.75 18.79
C GLY A 121 5.28 25.25 19.06
N TRP A 122 4.08 25.83 18.99
CA TRP A 122 3.87 27.25 19.30
C TRP A 122 4.07 27.56 20.78
N VAL A 123 3.55 26.72 21.67
CA VAL A 123 3.70 26.90 23.11
C VAL A 123 5.18 26.78 23.52
N THR A 124 5.87 25.76 23.00
CA THR A 124 7.31 25.57 23.27
C THR A 124 8.15 26.71 22.70
N PHE A 125 7.82 27.22 21.50
CA PHE A 125 8.47 28.41 20.93
C PHE A 125 8.32 29.63 21.83
N ALA A 126 7.11 29.93 22.31
CA ALA A 126 6.86 31.09 23.19
C ALA A 126 7.62 30.98 24.52
N VAL A 127 7.63 29.79 25.14
CA VAL A 127 8.35 29.56 26.40
C VAL A 127 9.86 29.66 26.19
N LEU A 128 10.41 29.03 25.15
CA LEU A 128 11.85 29.07 24.86
C LEU A 128 12.30 30.48 24.47
N LEU A 129 11.49 31.28 23.79
CA LEU A 129 11.82 32.67 23.47
C LEU A 129 12.01 33.51 24.74
N VAL A 130 11.18 33.30 25.78
CA VAL A 130 11.25 34.05 27.03
C VAL A 130 12.41 33.59 27.92
N PHE A 131 12.64 32.28 28.04
CA PHE A 131 13.60 31.73 29.00
C PHE A 131 14.97 31.37 28.41
N PHE A 132 15.02 31.03 27.11
CA PHE A 132 16.21 30.49 26.45
C PHE A 132 16.31 30.97 24.99
N PHE A 133 16.69 32.24 24.83
CA PHE A 133 16.86 32.92 23.54
C PHE A 133 17.72 32.21 22.47
N PRO A 134 18.68 31.30 22.78
CA PRO A 134 19.35 30.53 21.72
C PRO A 134 18.64 29.23 21.30
N LEU A 135 17.62 28.76 22.03
CA LEU A 135 17.00 27.44 21.80
C LEU A 135 15.64 27.50 21.08
N PHE A 136 15.12 28.69 20.75
CA PHE A 136 13.77 28.85 20.19
C PHE A 136 13.52 28.12 18.86
N TRP A 137 14.57 27.85 18.08
CA TRP A 137 14.49 27.14 16.80
C TRP A 137 14.03 25.68 16.91
N ILE A 138 14.15 25.05 18.10
CA ILE A 138 13.76 23.65 18.32
C ILE A 138 12.23 23.50 18.30
N GLY A 139 11.49 24.52 18.76
CA GLY A 139 10.02 24.50 18.76
C GLY A 139 9.42 24.41 17.36
N PHE A 140 10.09 24.96 16.35
CA PHE A 140 9.64 24.88 14.95
C PHE A 140 9.88 23.53 14.29
N LEU A 141 10.77 22.69 14.84
CA LEU A 141 11.06 21.36 14.29
C LEU A 141 9.98 20.32 14.63
N ILE A 142 9.10 20.62 15.58
CA ILE A 142 7.99 19.73 15.96
C ILE A 142 6.84 19.91 14.97
N LYS A 143 6.85 19.07 13.94
CA LYS A 143 5.76 18.94 12.96
C LYS A 143 4.88 17.75 13.32
N GLU A 144 3.57 17.96 13.33
CA GLU A 144 2.61 16.92 13.65
C GLU A 144 1.93 16.44 12.36
N GLU A 145 1.79 15.13 12.24
CA GLU A 145 1.11 14.49 11.12
C GLU A 145 -0.33 14.18 11.50
N THR A 146 -1.26 14.95 10.95
CA THR A 146 -2.70 14.72 11.15
C THR A 146 -3.26 13.95 9.98
N ARG A 147 -4.05 12.92 10.26
CA ARG A 147 -4.77 12.15 9.25
C ARG A 147 -6.17 12.73 9.08
N ILE A 148 -6.51 13.10 7.85
CA ILE A 148 -7.78 13.76 7.53
C ILE A 148 -8.52 12.92 6.50
N CYS A 149 -9.82 12.68 6.73
CA CYS A 149 -10.65 12.00 5.75
C CYS A 149 -10.90 12.90 4.53
N PRO A 150 -10.66 12.44 3.29
CA PRO A 150 -10.85 13.28 2.09
C PRO A 150 -12.32 13.55 1.76
N SER A 151 -13.26 12.77 2.31
CA SER A 151 -14.69 12.93 2.02
C SER A 151 -15.37 13.93 2.94
N CYS A 152 -15.02 13.96 4.23
CA CYS A 152 -15.68 14.82 5.23
C CYS A 152 -14.75 15.81 5.92
N ASN A 153 -13.45 15.83 5.59
CA ASN A 153 -12.42 16.71 6.15
C ASN A 153 -12.27 16.68 7.68
N THR A 154 -12.85 15.68 8.35
CA THR A 154 -12.65 15.46 9.78
C THR A 154 -11.34 14.74 10.04
N THR A 155 -10.67 15.12 11.12
CA THR A 155 -9.48 14.45 11.62
C THR A 155 -9.84 13.08 12.17
N VAL A 156 -9.11 12.05 11.72
CA VAL A 156 -9.26 10.66 12.17
C VAL A 156 -7.96 10.27 12.86
N ALA A 157 -8.01 10.03 14.18
CA ALA A 157 -6.84 9.71 15.00
C ALA A 157 -6.45 8.23 14.84
#